data_AF-A0A176FF72-F1
#
_entry.id   AF-A0A176FF72-F1
#
_cell.length_a   1.000
_cell.length_b   1.000
_cell.length_c   1.000
_cell.angle_alpha   90.00
_cell.angle_beta   90.00
_cell.angle_gamma   90.00
#
_symmetry.space_group_name_H-M   'P 1'
#
loop_
_entity.id
_entity.type
_entity.pdbx_description
1 polymer ?
#
loop_
_entity_poly.entity_id
_entity_poly.type
_entity_poly.pdbx_seq_one_letter_code
_entity_poly.pdbx_strand_id
1 'polypeptide(L)'
;LDDWEARNTRNIVAQCEQPAQTITEAVGNFFKCFLNPDLFDRGLDFAVREWSRRDGTVRQRIDQADRERLAAVTQMFERHGFTPYEADVRARILYYMQLGYHALDVREPMKARCDRLAGYLKGFTGQEASDEELADAIAYAFRYKDSQ
;
A
#
# COMPACT_ATOMS: atom_id res chain seq x y z
N LEU A 1 -19.49 -1.54 6.41
CA LEU A 1 -18.77 -0.51 5.62
C LEU A 1 -17.87 0.33 6.52
N ASP A 2 -18.38 0.84 7.64
CA ASP A 2 -17.57 1.66 8.56
C ASP A 2 -16.36 0.91 9.13
N ASP A 3 -16.50 -0.38 9.47
CA ASP A 3 -15.38 -1.24 9.88
C ASP A 3 -14.35 -1.44 8.74
N TRP A 4 -14.82 -1.62 7.50
CA TRP A 4 -13.95 -1.72 6.33
C TRP A 4 -13.18 -0.41 6.08
N GLU A 5 -13.82 0.75 6.18
CA GLU A 5 -13.11 2.04 6.06
C GLU A 5 -12.12 2.26 7.20
N ALA A 6 -12.50 1.89 8.43
CA ALA A 6 -11.62 1.95 9.58
C ALA A 6 -10.36 1.11 9.37
N ARG A 7 -10.53 -0.13 8.93
CA ARG A 7 -9.42 -1.06 8.78
C ARG A 7 -8.61 -0.80 7.52
N ASN A 8 -9.24 -0.62 6.38
CA ASN A 8 -8.55 -0.62 5.09
C ASN A 8 -8.17 0.78 4.58
N THR A 9 -8.78 1.85 5.11
CA THR A 9 -8.44 3.22 4.72
C THR A 9 -7.59 3.90 5.79
N ARG A 10 -8.08 3.99 7.03
CA ARG A 10 -7.37 4.74 8.09
C ARG A 10 -5.98 4.16 8.37
N ASN A 11 -5.80 2.84 8.32
CA ASN A 11 -4.49 2.24 8.52
C ASN A 11 -3.51 2.54 7.37
N ILE A 12 -3.97 2.58 6.11
CA ILE A 12 -3.10 2.99 4.99
C ILE A 12 -2.65 4.43 5.18
N VAL A 13 -3.60 5.34 5.51
CA VAL A 13 -3.29 6.74 5.78
C VAL A 13 -2.27 6.86 6.91
N ALA A 14 -2.53 6.19 8.04
CA ALA A 14 -1.64 6.21 9.20
C ALA A 14 -0.25 5.65 8.88
N GLN A 15 -0.13 4.61 8.06
CA GLN A 15 1.17 4.05 7.65
C GLN A 15 1.94 4.98 6.72
N CYS A 16 1.26 5.69 5.82
CA CYS A 16 1.89 6.74 5.01
C CYS A 16 2.36 7.94 5.85
N GLU A 17 1.71 8.21 6.98
CA GLU A 17 2.03 9.30 7.91
C GLU A 17 3.07 8.94 8.99
N GLN A 18 3.46 7.66 9.09
CA GLN A 18 4.50 7.24 10.03
C GLN A 18 5.79 8.03 9.78
N PRO A 19 6.54 8.39 10.84
CA PRO A 19 7.88 8.93 10.69
C PRO A 19 8.75 7.99 9.86
N ALA A 20 9.41 8.53 8.85
CA ALA A 20 10.37 7.85 8.01
C ALA A 20 11.46 8.86 7.62
N GLN A 21 12.71 8.43 7.61
CA GLN A 21 13.86 9.27 7.24
C GLN A 21 13.98 9.39 5.72
N THR A 22 13.54 8.37 4.99
CA THR A 22 13.64 8.29 3.52
C THR A 22 12.29 7.92 2.91
N ILE A 23 12.15 8.18 1.60
CA ILE A 23 10.96 7.75 0.86
C ILE A 23 10.90 6.21 0.72
N THR A 24 12.04 5.53 0.68
CA THR A 24 12.10 4.06 0.57
C THR A 24 11.61 3.40 1.85
N GLU A 25 11.97 3.93 3.02
CA GLU A 25 11.40 3.54 4.30
C GLU A 25 9.88 3.81 4.37
N ALA A 26 9.44 4.98 3.93
CA ALA A 26 8.02 5.35 3.93
C ALA A 26 7.18 4.44 3.02
N VAL A 27 7.66 4.10 1.82
CA VAL A 27 7.02 3.09 0.94
C VAL A 27 7.05 1.70 1.59
N GLY A 28 8.11 1.36 2.33
CA GLY A 28 8.16 0.18 3.18
C GLY A 28 7.00 0.12 4.17
N ASN A 29 6.70 1.23 4.86
CA ASN A 29 5.54 1.34 5.77
C ASN A 29 4.21 1.12 5.04
N PHE A 30 4.03 1.69 3.85
CA PHE A 30 2.87 1.43 3.01
C PHE A 30 2.72 -0.07 2.68
N PHE A 31 3.80 -0.76 2.30
CA PHE A 31 3.75 -2.20 2.02
C PHE A 31 3.35 -3.05 3.22
N LYS A 32 3.68 -2.64 4.46
CA LYS A 32 3.25 -3.35 5.68
C LYS A 32 1.73 -3.51 5.76
N CYS A 33 0.96 -2.54 5.24
CA CYS A 33 -0.51 -2.61 5.21
C CYS A 33 -1.00 -3.89 4.52
N PHE A 34 -0.40 -4.19 3.38
CA PHE A 34 -0.82 -5.30 2.54
C PHE A 34 -0.17 -6.62 2.97
N LEU A 35 0.59 -6.63 4.06
CA LEU A 35 1.19 -7.82 4.65
C LEU A 35 0.40 -8.29 5.88
N ASN A 36 -0.02 -7.36 6.71
CA ASN A 36 -0.74 -7.62 7.95
C ASN A 36 -2.26 -7.48 7.77
N PRO A 37 -3.06 -8.54 7.96
CA PRO A 37 -4.52 -8.49 7.80
C PRO A 37 -5.22 -7.53 8.78
N ASP A 38 -4.61 -7.20 9.91
CA ASP A 38 -5.13 -6.21 10.86
C ASP A 38 -5.02 -4.77 10.32
N LEU A 39 -4.08 -4.54 9.39
CA LEU A 39 -3.88 -3.26 8.73
C LEU A 39 -4.64 -3.14 7.41
N PHE A 40 -4.83 -4.25 6.70
CA PHE A 40 -5.66 -4.30 5.50
C PHE A 40 -6.23 -5.69 5.28
N ASP A 41 -7.55 -5.82 5.41
CA ASP A 41 -8.24 -7.07 5.15
C ASP A 41 -8.57 -7.16 3.66
N ARG A 42 -7.80 -7.98 2.93
CA ARG A 42 -7.96 -8.18 1.48
C ARG A 42 -9.28 -8.85 1.13
N GLY A 43 -9.74 -9.80 1.93
CA GLY A 43 -10.98 -10.51 1.68
C GLY A 43 -12.18 -9.58 1.84
N LEU A 44 -12.15 -8.76 2.89
CA LEU A 44 -13.14 -7.72 3.12
C LEU A 44 -13.12 -6.65 2.02
N ASP A 45 -11.94 -6.19 1.58
CA ASP A 45 -11.83 -5.23 0.46
C ASP A 45 -12.45 -5.78 -0.82
N PHE A 46 -12.12 -7.04 -1.15
CA PHE A 46 -12.67 -7.73 -2.31
C PHE A 46 -14.19 -7.83 -2.24
N ALA A 47 -14.74 -8.29 -1.11
CA ALA A 47 -16.18 -8.41 -0.93
C ALA A 47 -16.91 -7.06 -1.07
N VAL A 48 -16.34 -5.98 -0.51
CA VAL A 48 -16.91 -4.62 -0.61
C VAL A 48 -16.85 -4.11 -2.05
N ARG A 49 -15.75 -4.37 -2.78
CA ARG A 49 -15.62 -4.03 -4.21
C ARG A 49 -16.62 -4.80 -5.06
N GLU A 50 -16.83 -6.09 -4.81
CA GLU A 50 -17.86 -6.88 -5.49
C GLU A 50 -19.26 -6.30 -5.27
N TRP A 51 -19.60 -5.97 -4.02
CA TRP A 51 -20.89 -5.35 -3.69
C TRP A 51 -21.09 -4.01 -4.43
N SER A 52 -20.05 -3.18 -4.52
CA SER A 52 -20.12 -1.88 -5.19
C SER A 52 -20.49 -1.94 -6.67
N ARG A 53 -20.29 -3.08 -7.35
CA ARG A 53 -20.68 -3.24 -8.76
C ARG A 53 -22.18 -3.16 -8.97
N ARG A 54 -22.97 -3.42 -7.93
CA ARG A 54 -24.44 -3.46 -7.97
C ARG A 54 -25.09 -2.39 -7.08
N ASP A 55 -24.29 -1.65 -6.31
CA ASP A 55 -24.77 -0.65 -5.34
C ASP A 55 -23.99 0.66 -5.49
N GLY A 56 -24.69 1.69 -5.98
CA GLY A 56 -24.11 3.01 -6.21
C GLY A 56 -23.67 3.74 -4.93
N THR A 57 -24.30 3.47 -3.78
CA THR A 57 -23.95 4.08 -2.50
C THR A 57 -22.61 3.52 -2.01
N VAL A 58 -22.44 2.21 -2.10
CA VAL A 58 -21.17 1.54 -1.77
C VAL A 58 -20.08 1.99 -2.73
N ARG A 59 -20.40 2.14 -4.02
CA ARG A 59 -19.46 2.66 -5.01
C ARG A 59 -18.92 4.03 -4.64
N GLN A 60 -19.79 4.95 -4.23
CA GLN A 60 -19.37 6.28 -3.77
C GLN A 60 -18.43 6.22 -2.56
N ARG A 61 -18.67 5.29 -1.62
CA ARG A 61 -17.78 5.08 -0.46
C ARG A 61 -16.42 4.53 -0.86
N ILE A 62 -16.36 3.61 -1.81
CA ILE A 62 -15.09 3.13 -2.37
C ILE A 62 -14.34 4.24 -3.08
N ASP A 63 -15.02 5.02 -3.93
CA ASP A 63 -14.38 6.12 -4.64
C ASP A 63 -13.82 7.17 -3.66
N GLN A 64 -14.50 7.41 -2.53
CA GLN A 64 -13.99 8.28 -1.46
C GLN A 64 -12.78 7.68 -0.75
N ALA A 65 -12.85 6.40 -0.34
CA ALA A 65 -11.74 5.71 0.29
C ALA A 65 -10.49 5.66 -0.60
N ASP A 66 -10.64 5.37 -1.90
CA ASP A 66 -9.54 5.31 -2.85
C ASP A 66 -8.93 6.71 -3.08
N ARG A 67 -9.75 7.79 -3.08
CA ARG A 67 -9.25 9.18 -3.08
C ARG A 67 -8.42 9.49 -1.84
N GLU A 68 -8.87 9.11 -0.66
CA GLU A 68 -8.15 9.35 0.60
C GLU A 68 -6.81 8.60 0.65
N ARG A 69 -6.82 7.31 0.29
CA ARG A 69 -5.60 6.48 0.23
C ARG A 69 -4.59 7.08 -0.75
N LEU A 70 -5.05 7.46 -1.94
CA LEU A 70 -4.19 8.07 -2.94
C LEU A 70 -3.60 9.40 -2.45
N ALA A 71 -4.43 10.26 -1.85
CA ALA A 71 -3.97 11.53 -1.28
C ALA A 71 -2.91 11.34 -0.18
N ALA A 72 -3.07 10.32 0.68
CA ALA A 72 -2.07 10.01 1.70
C ALA A 72 -0.74 9.56 1.10
N VAL A 73 -0.77 8.72 0.05
CA VAL A 73 0.44 8.30 -0.67
C VAL A 73 1.09 9.49 -1.39
N THR A 74 0.31 10.37 -2.03
CA THR A 74 0.82 11.60 -2.65
C THR A 74 1.53 12.49 -1.63
N GLN A 75 0.87 12.79 -0.51
CA GLN A 75 1.46 13.62 0.54
C GLN A 75 2.72 13.00 1.15
N MET A 76 2.77 11.66 1.23
CA MET A 76 3.99 10.95 1.63
C MET A 76 5.15 11.27 0.69
N PHE A 77 4.96 11.15 -0.63
CA PHE A 77 6.01 11.55 -1.59
C PHE A 77 6.36 13.05 -1.49
N GLU A 78 5.38 13.94 -1.37
CA GLU A 78 5.65 15.39 -1.23
C GLU A 78 6.50 15.73 0.01
N ARG A 79 6.23 15.08 1.16
CA ARG A 79 7.04 15.24 2.38
C ARG A 79 8.50 14.84 2.20
N HIS A 80 8.79 13.96 1.24
CA HIS A 80 10.14 13.52 0.90
C HIS A 80 10.74 14.28 -0.31
N GLY A 81 10.21 15.47 -0.62
CA GLY A 81 10.82 16.43 -1.55
C GLY A 81 10.47 16.23 -3.02
N PHE A 82 9.53 15.35 -3.34
CA PHE A 82 9.02 15.20 -4.71
C PHE A 82 8.10 16.36 -5.06
N THR A 83 8.14 16.81 -6.32
CA THR A 83 7.19 17.84 -6.78
C THR A 83 5.75 17.31 -6.73
N PRO A 84 4.74 18.18 -6.61
CA PRO A 84 3.33 17.72 -6.57
C PRO A 84 2.95 16.83 -7.75
N TYR A 85 3.45 17.13 -8.95
CA TYR A 85 3.22 16.31 -10.14
C TYR A 85 3.87 14.93 -10.03
N GLU A 86 5.15 14.86 -9.65
CA GLU A 86 5.83 13.57 -9.49
C GLU A 86 5.23 12.74 -8.36
N ALA A 87 4.81 13.39 -7.27
CA ALA A 87 4.17 12.74 -6.15
C ALA A 87 2.82 12.12 -6.53
N ASP A 88 1.94 12.82 -7.27
CA ASP A 88 0.69 12.26 -7.78
C ASP A 88 0.95 11.07 -8.71
N VAL A 89 1.86 11.22 -9.68
CA VAL A 89 2.18 10.16 -10.63
C VAL A 89 2.71 8.91 -9.92
N ARG A 90 3.68 9.07 -9.01
CA ARG A 90 4.27 7.95 -8.25
C ARG A 90 3.27 7.30 -7.30
N ALA A 91 2.42 8.10 -6.65
CA ALA A 91 1.35 7.58 -5.81
C ALA A 91 0.40 6.69 -6.58
N ARG A 92 -0.01 7.09 -7.79
CA ARG A 92 -0.87 6.28 -8.68
C ARG A 92 -0.17 4.99 -9.09
N ILE A 93 1.09 5.07 -9.50
CA ILE A 93 1.88 3.88 -9.90
C ILE A 93 1.94 2.89 -8.73
N LEU A 94 2.30 3.35 -7.53
CA LEU A 94 2.43 2.52 -6.34
C LEU A 94 1.09 1.92 -5.91
N TYR A 95 0.06 2.76 -5.77
CA TYR A 95 -1.25 2.37 -5.26
C TYR A 95 -1.97 1.41 -6.20
N TYR A 96 -2.04 1.72 -7.50
CA TYR A 96 -2.75 0.86 -8.45
C TYR A 96 -2.00 -0.43 -8.77
N MET A 97 -0.67 -0.45 -8.68
CA MET A 97 0.09 -1.71 -8.74
C MET A 97 -0.35 -2.65 -7.61
N GLN A 98 -0.45 -2.13 -6.38
CA GLN A 98 -0.83 -2.93 -5.23
C GLN A 98 -2.30 -3.41 -5.31
N LEU A 99 -3.21 -2.56 -5.77
CA LEU A 99 -4.59 -2.99 -6.07
C LEU A 99 -4.63 -4.04 -7.19
N GLY A 100 -3.76 -3.93 -8.20
CA GLY A 100 -3.64 -4.91 -9.27
C GLY A 100 -3.26 -6.30 -8.76
N TYR A 101 -2.34 -6.37 -7.79
CA TYR A 101 -1.98 -7.62 -7.10
C TYR A 101 -3.20 -8.30 -6.45
N HIS A 102 -4.07 -7.51 -5.83
CA HIS A 102 -5.29 -8.02 -5.18
C HIS A 102 -6.35 -8.40 -6.20
N ALA A 103 -6.57 -7.56 -7.20
CA ALA A 103 -7.57 -7.80 -8.24
C ALA A 103 -7.29 -9.07 -9.04
N LEU A 104 -6.01 -9.42 -9.22
CA LEU A 104 -5.56 -10.61 -9.94
C LEU A 104 -5.38 -11.85 -9.03
N ASP A 105 -5.66 -11.74 -7.72
CA ASP A 105 -5.37 -12.77 -6.71
C ASP A 105 -3.97 -13.39 -6.89
N VAL A 106 -2.93 -12.54 -7.04
CA VAL A 106 -1.57 -13.01 -7.30
C VAL A 106 -1.06 -13.79 -6.09
N ARG A 107 -0.82 -15.10 -6.28
CA ARG A 107 -0.25 -15.99 -5.26
C ARG A 107 1.18 -16.35 -5.61
N GLU A 108 2.12 -15.89 -4.79
CA GLU A 108 3.52 -16.17 -4.97
C GLU A 108 4.25 -16.32 -3.63
N PRO A 109 5.34 -17.12 -3.56
CA PRO A 109 6.09 -17.30 -2.34
C PRO A 109 6.61 -15.98 -1.79
N MET A 110 6.49 -15.76 -0.48
CA MET A 110 6.96 -14.52 0.16
C MET A 110 8.45 -14.24 -0.12
N LYS A 111 9.27 -15.30 -0.21
CA LYS A 111 10.67 -15.18 -0.62
C LYS A 111 10.81 -14.52 -1.99
N ALA A 112 10.06 -14.97 -3.00
CA ALA A 112 10.14 -14.42 -4.35
C ALA A 112 9.72 -12.94 -4.41
N ARG A 113 8.76 -12.54 -3.56
CA ARG A 113 8.38 -11.12 -3.38
C ARG A 113 9.52 -10.31 -2.76
N CYS A 114 10.13 -10.81 -1.70
CA CYS A 114 11.25 -10.16 -1.03
C CYS A 114 12.48 -10.03 -1.95
N ASP A 115 12.75 -11.03 -2.78
CA ASP A 115 13.85 -11.00 -3.76
C ASP A 115 13.71 -9.82 -4.76
N ARG A 116 12.49 -9.30 -4.97
CA ARG A 116 12.21 -8.13 -5.83
C ARG A 116 12.10 -6.80 -5.08
N LEU A 117 12.15 -6.80 -3.74
CA LEU A 117 11.83 -5.63 -2.93
C LEU A 117 12.71 -4.41 -3.27
N ALA A 118 14.03 -4.60 -3.36
CA ALA A 118 14.95 -3.52 -3.73
C ALA A 118 14.62 -2.93 -5.10
N GLY A 119 14.32 -3.79 -6.09
CA GLY A 119 13.91 -3.37 -7.43
C GLY A 119 12.58 -2.60 -7.42
N TYR A 120 11.61 -3.04 -6.63
CA TYR A 120 10.34 -2.32 -6.48
C TYR A 120 10.52 -0.97 -5.79
N LEU A 121 11.25 -0.89 -4.68
CA LEU A 121 11.51 0.38 -4.00
C LEU A 121 12.19 1.37 -4.94
N LYS A 122 13.23 0.94 -5.67
CA LYS A 122 13.88 1.77 -6.68
C LYS A 122 12.95 2.16 -7.83
N GLY A 123 12.11 1.24 -8.31
CA GLY A 123 11.15 1.51 -9.38
C GLY A 123 10.11 2.56 -8.99
N PHE A 124 9.54 2.46 -7.78
CA PHE A 124 8.50 3.39 -7.31
C PHE A 124 9.04 4.74 -6.85
N THR A 125 10.23 4.76 -6.25
CA THR A 125 10.78 5.97 -5.62
C THR A 125 11.85 6.65 -6.47
N GLY A 126 12.53 5.92 -7.35
CA GLY A 126 13.74 6.38 -8.02
C GLY A 126 14.99 6.39 -7.14
N GLN A 127 14.90 5.93 -5.89
CA GLN A 127 15.99 5.94 -4.91
C GLN A 127 16.35 4.51 -4.49
N GLU A 128 17.62 4.28 -4.16
CA GLU A 128 18.04 2.98 -3.62
C GLU A 128 17.76 2.93 -2.12
N ALA A 129 17.14 1.83 -1.69
CA ALA A 129 16.91 1.57 -0.27
C ALA A 129 18.21 1.11 0.39
N SER A 130 18.39 1.45 1.67
CA SER A 130 19.52 0.95 2.45
C SER A 130 19.36 -0.55 2.77
N ASP A 131 20.47 -1.22 3.09
CA ASP A 131 20.43 -2.62 3.53
C ASP A 131 19.59 -2.80 4.81
N GLU A 132 19.59 -1.79 5.69
CA GLU A 132 18.78 -1.77 6.92
C GLU A 132 17.28 -1.69 6.60
N GLU A 133 16.87 -0.78 5.72
CA GLU A 133 15.48 -0.65 5.28
C GLU A 133 14.97 -1.94 4.62
N LEU A 134 15.80 -2.57 3.79
CA LEU A 134 15.48 -3.84 3.16
C LEU A 134 15.36 -4.96 4.20
N ALA A 135 16.29 -5.07 5.14
CA ALA A 135 16.28 -6.08 6.18
C ALA A 135 15.01 -5.96 7.05
N ASP A 136 14.63 -4.74 7.45
CA ASP A 136 13.45 -4.47 8.26
C ASP A 136 12.15 -4.84 7.54
N ALA A 137 12.01 -4.42 6.28
CA ALA A 137 10.85 -4.74 5.47
C ALA A 137 10.73 -6.25 5.21
N ILE A 138 11.85 -6.93 4.94
CA ILE A 138 11.90 -8.40 4.74
C ILE A 138 11.53 -9.13 6.04
N ALA A 139 12.09 -8.71 7.17
CA ALA A 139 11.78 -9.31 8.48
C ALA A 139 10.28 -9.18 8.81
N TYR A 140 9.68 -8.02 8.52
CA TYR A 140 8.24 -7.82 8.66
C TYR A 140 7.46 -8.74 7.71
N ALA A 141 7.85 -8.84 6.45
CA ALA A 141 7.18 -9.71 5.47
C ALA A 141 7.18 -11.18 5.89
N PHE A 142 8.30 -11.69 6.41
CA PHE A 142 8.38 -13.07 6.89
C PHE A 142 7.57 -13.33 8.17
N ARG A 143 7.35 -12.31 9.01
CA ARG A 143 6.45 -12.42 10.17
C ARG A 143 5.00 -12.70 9.76
N TYR A 144 4.56 -12.16 8.63
CA TYR A 144 3.18 -12.29 8.13
C TYR A 144 3.06 -13.21 6.89
N LYS A 145 4.07 -14.04 6.62
CA LYS A 145 4.12 -14.89 5.41
C LYS A 145 2.95 -15.88 5.30
N ASP A 146 2.41 -16.32 6.45
CA ASP A 146 1.33 -17.31 6.54
C ASP A 146 -0.04 -16.62 6.80
N SER A 147 -0.08 -15.28 6.80
CA SER A 147 -1.30 -14.49 7.05
C SER A 147 -2.07 -14.14 5.78
N GLN A 148 -1.67 -14.69 4.62
CA GLN A 148 -2.22 -14.38 3.29
C GLN A 148 -2.72 -15.60 2.56
#